data_AF-A0A1U8LS68-F1
#
_entry.id   AF-A0A1U8LS68-F1
#
_cell.length_a   1.000
_cell.length_b   1.000
_cell.length_c   1.000
_cell.angle_alpha   90.00
_cell.angle_beta   90.00
_cell.angle_gamma   90.00
#
_symmetry.space_group_name_H-M   'P 1'
#
loop_
_entity.id
_entity.type
_entity.pdbx_description
1 polymer ?
#
loop_
_entity_poly.entity_id
_entity_poly.type
_entity_poly.pdbx_seq_one_letter_code
_entity_poly.pdbx_strand_id
1 'polypeptide(L)'
;MASFERASPALKEILLRIYNAEKPIEVDYHLYEFGSVEYHIKSSVSEPQVTYLSISTPFLSQGVFLSYGLSPFTLKMVRQISTDVLHIVEPANDGYQLTLRLDFSKLPHNKGLLNKYPLSQ
;
A
#
# COMPACT_ATOMS: atom_id res chain seq x y z
N MET A 1 -14.48 24.63 -1.26
CA MET A 1 -13.88 23.78 -2.30
C MET A 1 -13.48 22.48 -1.62
N ALA A 2 -14.17 21.37 -1.91
CA ALA A 2 -13.76 20.08 -1.41
C ALA A 2 -12.51 19.67 -2.21
N SER A 3 -11.33 19.86 -1.63
CA SER A 3 -10.11 19.28 -2.18
C SER A 3 -10.27 17.78 -2.09
N PHE A 4 -10.46 17.10 -3.23
CA PHE A 4 -10.28 15.66 -3.29
C PHE A 4 -8.83 15.37 -2.86
N GLU A 5 -8.64 14.86 -1.65
CA GLU A 5 -7.38 14.21 -1.32
C GLU A 5 -7.24 13.08 -2.34
N ARG A 6 -6.23 13.16 -3.22
CA ARG A 6 -6.04 12.16 -4.28
C ARG A 6 -5.75 10.77 -3.70
N ALA A 7 -5.29 10.73 -2.45
CA ALA A 7 -5.06 9.50 -1.72
C ALA A 7 -6.37 9.01 -1.08
N SER A 8 -6.58 7.71 -1.16
CA SER A 8 -7.61 6.99 -0.42
C SER A 8 -7.49 7.24 1.09
N PRO A 9 -8.48 7.90 1.73
CA PRO A 9 -8.46 8.10 3.17
C PRO A 9 -8.52 6.76 3.91
N ALA A 10 -9.37 5.83 3.47
CA ALA A 10 -9.54 4.53 4.11
C ALA A 10 -8.27 3.65 4.00
N LEU A 11 -7.67 3.57 2.81
CA LEU A 11 -6.42 2.84 2.60
C LEU A 11 -5.30 3.42 3.46
N LYS A 12 -5.19 4.75 3.52
CA LYS A 12 -4.19 5.45 4.33
C LYS A 12 -4.36 5.10 5.81
N GLU A 13 -5.57 5.15 6.34
CA GLU A 13 -5.86 4.79 7.73
C GLU A 13 -5.50 3.33 8.04
N ILE A 14 -5.85 2.40 7.15
CA ILE A 14 -5.53 0.97 7.31
C ILE A 14 -4.02 0.75 7.31
N LEU A 15 -3.29 1.30 6.33
CA LEU A 15 -1.83 1.14 6.25
C LEU A 15 -1.13 1.80 7.45
N LEU A 16 -1.59 2.96 7.91
CA LEU A 16 -1.07 3.60 9.12
C LEU A 16 -1.36 2.79 10.38
N ARG A 17 -2.52 2.14 10.47
CA ARG A 17 -2.86 1.24 11.59
C ARG A 17 -1.92 0.05 11.64
N ILE A 18 -1.63 -0.57 10.49
CA ILE A 18 -0.67 -1.69 10.40
C ILE A 18 0.75 -1.21 10.78
N TYR A 19 1.19 -0.10 10.20
CA TYR A 19 2.52 0.48 10.44
C TYR A 19 2.78 0.85 11.92
N ASN A 20 1.77 1.40 12.60
CA ASN A 20 1.91 1.84 13.99
C ASN A 20 1.61 0.74 15.01
N ALA A 21 1.17 -0.44 14.58
CA ALA A 21 0.83 -1.53 15.49
C ALA A 21 2.06 -1.99 16.28
N GLU A 22 1.95 -2.03 17.60
CA GLU A 22 3.05 -2.52 18.46
C GLU A 22 3.25 -4.03 18.35
N LYS A 23 2.18 -4.73 18.00
CA LYS A 23 2.17 -6.17 17.77
C LYS A 23 1.69 -6.43 16.35
N PRO A 24 2.17 -7.49 15.69
CA PRO A 24 1.65 -7.89 14.39
C PRO A 24 0.13 -8.04 14.42
N ILE A 25 -0.54 -7.46 13.44
CA ILE A 25 -1.99 -7.58 13.28
C ILE A 25 -2.32 -8.37 12.03
N GLU A 26 -3.29 -9.27 12.14
CA GLU A 26 -3.84 -9.96 10.98
C GLU A 26 -4.91 -9.08 10.36
N VAL A 27 -4.79 -8.86 9.04
CA VAL A 27 -5.67 -8.01 8.26
C VAL A 27 -5.97 -8.70 6.94
N ASP A 28 -7.23 -8.70 6.55
CA ASP A 28 -7.71 -9.10 5.22
C ASP A 28 -8.90 -8.18 4.87
N TYR A 29 -8.61 -7.03 4.25
CA TYR A 29 -9.61 -6.01 3.91
C TYR A 29 -9.75 -5.82 2.41
N HIS A 30 -11.01 -5.69 1.95
CA HIS A 30 -11.34 -5.24 0.60
C HIS A 30 -11.98 -3.85 0.66
N LEU A 31 -11.44 -2.91 -0.12
CA LEU A 31 -11.94 -1.54 -0.24
C LEU A 31 -12.29 -1.24 -1.70
N TYR A 32 -13.40 -0.55 -1.91
CA TYR A 32 -13.83 -0.08 -3.22
C TYR A 32 -13.97 1.43 -3.20
N GLU A 33 -13.20 2.15 -4.01
CA GLU A 33 -13.18 3.61 -4.01
C GLU A 33 -13.00 4.23 -5.41
N PHE A 34 -13.23 5.54 -5.51
CA PHE A 34 -12.92 6.41 -6.66
C PHE A 34 -13.12 5.79 -8.05
N GLY A 35 -14.35 5.45 -8.41
CA GLY A 35 -14.64 4.95 -9.77
C GLY A 35 -14.30 3.48 -9.98
N SER A 36 -14.47 2.66 -8.92
CA SER A 36 -14.31 1.19 -8.90
C SER A 36 -12.87 0.68 -8.80
N VAL A 37 -11.96 1.48 -8.25
CA VAL A 37 -10.68 0.95 -7.79
C VAL A 37 -10.94 -0.02 -6.64
N GLU A 38 -10.45 -1.24 -6.75
CA GLU A 38 -10.42 -2.20 -5.65
C GLU A 38 -9.03 -2.25 -5.05
N TYR A 39 -8.98 -2.19 -3.73
CA TYR A 39 -7.79 -2.47 -2.94
C TYR A 39 -8.03 -3.69 -2.07
N HIS A 40 -7.10 -4.65 -2.10
CA HIS A 40 -7.05 -5.76 -1.18
C HIS A 40 -5.80 -5.65 -0.32
N ILE A 41 -5.99 -5.51 1.00
CA ILE A 41 -4.92 -5.34 1.96
C ILE A 41 -4.84 -6.59 2.81
N LYS A 42 -3.68 -7.25 2.79
CA LYS A 42 -3.44 -8.46 3.57
C LYS A 42 -2.16 -8.36 4.39
N SER A 43 -2.25 -8.61 5.69
CA SER A 43 -1.11 -8.78 6.58
C SER A 43 -1.31 -10.02 7.45
N SER A 44 -0.23 -10.76 7.69
CA SER A 44 -0.26 -12.02 8.43
C SER A 44 0.66 -11.93 9.64
N VAL A 45 0.25 -12.54 10.75
CA VAL A 45 1.11 -12.70 11.93
C VAL A 45 2.33 -13.58 11.66
N SER A 46 2.30 -14.42 10.62
CA SER A 46 3.44 -15.25 10.19
C SER A 46 4.52 -14.43 9.48
N GLU A 47 4.13 -13.32 8.85
CA GLU A 47 5.03 -12.38 8.15
C GLU A 47 4.78 -10.95 8.63
N PRO A 48 5.12 -10.64 9.90
CA PRO A 48 4.65 -9.45 10.60
C PRO A 48 5.17 -8.13 10.04
N GLN A 49 6.28 -8.16 9.30
CA GLN A 49 6.90 -6.98 8.69
C GLN A 49 6.31 -6.66 7.31
N VAL A 50 5.50 -7.57 6.78
CA VAL A 50 5.05 -7.56 5.39
C VAL A 50 3.56 -7.29 5.34
N THR A 51 3.18 -6.39 4.45
CA THR A 51 1.79 -6.18 4.05
C THR A 51 1.69 -6.26 2.54
N TYR A 52 0.75 -7.07 2.06
CA TYR A 52 0.41 -7.15 0.65
C TYR A 52 -0.71 -6.17 0.34
N LEU A 53 -0.51 -5.36 -0.71
CA LEU A 53 -1.51 -4.47 -1.27
C LEU A 53 -1.75 -4.85 -2.72
N SER A 54 -2.90 -5.43 -3.01
CA SER A 54 -3.33 -5.75 -4.38
C SER A 54 -4.32 -4.71 -4.88
N ILE A 55 -4.21 -4.33 -6.16
CA ILE A 55 -4.94 -3.23 -6.77
C ILE A 55 -5.53 -3.68 -8.11
N SER A 56 -6.81 -3.38 -8.34
CA SER A 56 -7.45 -3.49 -9.64
C SER A 56 -8.26 -2.22 -9.93
N THR A 57 -8.30 -1.77 -11.20
CA THR A 57 -9.12 -0.61 -11.58
C THR A 57 -9.68 -0.73 -13.00
N PRO A 58 -10.89 -0.19 -13.26
CA PRO A 58 -11.47 -0.13 -14.60
C PRO A 58 -10.70 0.81 -15.55
N PHE A 59 -10.00 1.81 -15.03
CA PHE A 59 -9.23 2.75 -15.87
C PHE A 59 -7.88 2.19 -16.29
N LEU A 60 -7.36 1.18 -15.59
CA LEU A 60 -6.21 0.40 -16.05
C LEU A 60 -6.62 -0.66 -17.10
N SER A 61 -7.92 -0.82 -17.38
CA SER A 61 -8.45 -1.71 -18.42
C SER A 61 -8.96 -0.99 -19.68
N GLN A 62 -9.13 0.34 -19.67
CA GLN A 62 -9.58 1.09 -20.85
C GLN A 62 -8.42 1.59 -21.72
N GLY A 63 -8.05 0.78 -22.71
CA GLY A 63 -7.23 1.21 -23.85
C GLY A 63 -6.53 0.08 -24.58
N VAL A 64 -6.21 -1.00 -23.88
CA VAL A 64 -5.83 -2.29 -24.44
C VAL A 64 -6.40 -3.30 -23.45
N PHE A 65 -7.05 -4.34 -23.94
CA PHE A 65 -7.29 -5.54 -23.15
C PHE A 65 -5.90 -6.08 -22.77
N LEU A 66 -5.30 -5.56 -21.70
CA LEU A 66 -4.02 -6.02 -21.20
C LEU A 66 -4.33 -7.34 -20.51
N SER A 67 -4.43 -8.40 -21.32
CA SER A 67 -4.59 -9.77 -20.87
C SER A 67 -3.46 -10.23 -19.94
N TYR A 68 -2.49 -9.34 -19.64
CA TYR A 68 -1.24 -9.61 -18.93
C TYR A 68 -0.72 -8.44 -18.04
N GLY A 69 -1.59 -7.59 -17.48
CA GLY A 69 -1.19 -6.65 -16.39
C GLY A 69 -0.85 -5.21 -16.80
N LEU A 70 -0.16 -4.45 -15.94
CA LEU A 70 0.13 -3.02 -16.16
C LEU A 70 1.14 -2.77 -17.28
N SER A 71 1.09 -1.58 -17.91
CA SER A 71 2.07 -1.20 -18.92
C SER A 71 3.51 -1.24 -18.37
N PRO A 72 4.53 -1.61 -19.18
CA PRO A 72 5.93 -1.60 -18.73
C PRO A 72 6.39 -0.24 -18.20
N PHE A 73 5.85 0.85 -18.76
CA PHE A 73 6.13 2.20 -18.30
C PHE A 73 5.58 2.44 -16.88
N THR A 74 4.34 2.03 -16.62
CA THR A 74 3.72 2.14 -15.29
C THR A 74 4.51 1.33 -14.26
N LEU A 75 4.87 0.08 -14.58
CA LEU A 75 5.67 -0.77 -13.69
C LEU A 75 7.03 -0.13 -13.39
N LYS A 76 7.69 0.45 -14.40
CA LYS A 76 8.95 1.18 -14.23
C LYS A 76 8.79 2.35 -13.27
N MET A 77 7.72 3.15 -13.39
CA MET A 77 7.45 4.25 -12.47
C MET A 77 7.21 3.76 -11.04
N VAL A 78 6.44 2.69 -10.85
CA VAL A 78 6.17 2.12 -9.51
C VAL A 78 7.46 1.64 -8.85
N ARG A 79 8.34 0.97 -9.61
CA ARG A 79 9.66 0.52 -9.11
C ARG A 79 10.56 1.67 -8.67
N GLN A 80 10.33 2.89 -9.16
CA GLN A 80 11.14 4.07 -8.82
C GLN A 80 10.68 4.80 -7.53
N ILE A 81 9.53 4.44 -6.95
CA ILE A 81 8.97 5.16 -5.79
C ILE A 81 9.76 4.90 -4.51
N SER A 82 10.08 3.64 -4.21
CA SER A 82 10.93 3.27 -3.08
C SER A 82 11.33 1.80 -3.22
N THR A 83 12.59 1.54 -3.55
CA THR A 83 13.09 0.17 -3.79
C THR A 83 13.26 -0.66 -2.53
N ASP A 84 13.35 -0.01 -1.36
CA ASP A 84 13.63 -0.71 -0.09
C ASP A 84 12.34 -1.08 0.66
N VAL A 85 11.30 -0.26 0.53
CA VAL A 85 10.02 -0.44 1.25
C VAL A 85 8.99 -1.16 0.40
N LEU A 86 9.06 -1.02 -0.93
CA LEU A 86 8.04 -1.48 -1.85
C LEU A 86 8.65 -2.36 -2.93
N HIS A 87 8.09 -3.56 -3.08
CA HIS A 87 8.41 -4.47 -4.16
C HIS A 87 7.16 -4.86 -4.93
N ILE A 88 7.27 -4.92 -6.26
CA ILE A 88 6.21 -5.49 -7.10
C ILE A 88 6.32 -7.01 -7.01
N VAL A 89 5.19 -7.66 -6.74
CA VAL A 89 5.07 -9.12 -6.77
C VAL A 89 4.65 -9.53 -8.18
N GLU A 90 5.42 -10.44 -8.79
CA GLU A 90 5.16 -10.96 -10.13
C GLU A 90 5.07 -12.50 -10.09
N PRO A 91 3.97 -13.12 -10.58
CA PRO A 91 2.75 -12.47 -11.06
C PRO A 91 1.97 -11.78 -9.92
N ALA A 92 1.07 -10.86 -10.28
CA ALA A 92 0.13 -10.29 -9.31
C ALA A 92 -0.80 -11.40 -8.76
N ASN A 93 -1.40 -11.15 -7.59
CA ASN A 93 -2.39 -12.05 -7.01
C ASN A 93 -3.62 -12.19 -7.92
N ASP A 94 -4.22 -13.36 -7.91
CA ASP A 94 -5.39 -13.67 -8.73
C ASP A 94 -6.51 -12.62 -8.56
N GLY A 95 -7.02 -12.13 -9.69
CA GLY A 95 -8.05 -11.10 -9.73
C GLY A 95 -7.53 -9.65 -9.67
N TYR A 96 -6.22 -9.44 -9.50
CA TYR A 96 -5.62 -8.10 -9.40
C TYR A 96 -4.64 -7.81 -10.53
N GLN A 97 -4.50 -6.52 -10.87
CA GLN A 97 -3.59 -6.06 -11.93
C GLN A 97 -2.19 -5.73 -11.41
N LEU A 98 -2.08 -5.43 -10.10
CA LEU A 98 -0.84 -5.11 -9.41
C LEU A 98 -0.90 -5.64 -7.98
N THR A 99 0.15 -6.31 -7.54
CA THR A 99 0.36 -6.64 -6.13
C THR A 99 1.69 -6.07 -5.66
N LEU A 100 1.64 -5.38 -4.53
CA LEU A 100 2.79 -4.75 -3.88
C LEU A 100 3.05 -5.47 -2.56
N ARG A 101 4.32 -5.81 -2.33
CA ARG A 101 4.83 -6.21 -1.02
C ARG A 101 5.41 -4.97 -0.35
N LEU A 102 4.79 -4.56 0.75
CA LEU A 102 5.20 -3.43 1.58
C LEU A 102 5.96 -3.97 2.80
N ASP A 103 7.21 -3.55 2.97
CA ASP A 103 8.05 -3.90 4.11
C ASP A 103 8.20 -2.70 5.05
N PHE A 104 7.32 -2.64 6.05
CA PHE A 104 7.26 -1.51 6.97
C PHE A 104 8.47 -1.42 7.90
N SER A 105 9.24 -2.50 8.07
CA SER A 105 10.47 -2.50 8.87
C SER A 105 11.55 -1.57 8.30
N LYS A 106 11.45 -1.25 7.01
CA LYS A 106 12.39 -0.40 6.27
C LYS A 106 12.07 1.08 6.40
N LEU A 107 10.91 1.42 6.97
CA LEU A 107 10.53 2.80 7.26
C LEU A 107 11.07 3.23 8.63
N PRO A 108 11.47 4.50 8.78
CA PRO A 108 11.89 5.02 10.07
C PRO A 108 10.69 5.09 11.02
N HIS A 109 10.65 4.20 12.02
CA HIS A 109 9.68 4.32 13.12
C HIS A 109 9.88 5.64 13.85
N ASN A 110 8.93 6.57 13.68
CA ASN A 110 8.99 7.92 14.24
C ASN A 110 8.72 7.96 15.76
N LYS A 111 9.13 6.92 16.51
CA LYS A 111 9.02 6.87 17.98
C LYS A 111 10.10 7.72 18.68
N GLY A 112 11.10 8.21 17.95
CA GLY A 112 12.26 8.93 18.51
C GLY A 112 12.23 10.47 18.45
N LEU A 113 11.26 11.09 17.77
CA LEU A 113 11.21 12.55 17.60
C LEU A 113 10.37 13.27 18.67
N LEU A 114 9.53 12.54 19.42
CA LEU A 114 8.69 13.13 20.48
C LEU A 114 9.42 13.28 21.83
N ASN A 115 10.64 12.77 21.99
CA ASN A 115 11.41 12.87 23.23
C ASN A 115 12.54 13.91 23.20
N LYS A 116 12.61 14.78 22.17
CA LYS A 116 13.69 15.79 22.05
C LYS A 116 13.42 17.14 22.70
N TYR A 117 12.32 17.30 23.42
CA TYR A 117 12.09 18.47 24.27
C TYR A 117 11.70 18.01 25.68
N PRO A 118 12.65 17.83 26.61
CA PRO A 118 12.28 17.88 28.01
C PRO A 118 11.70 19.28 28.25
N LEU A 119 10.43 19.35 28.67
CA LEU A 119 9.93 20.56 29.31
C LEU A 119 10.82 20.81 30.52
N SER A 120 11.71 21.79 30.41
CA SER A 120 12.36 22.39 31.57
C SER A 120 11.25 22.93 32.47
N GLN A 121 11.24 22.44 33.71
CA GLN A 121 10.45 22.98 34.81
C GLN A 121 10.84 24.43 35.11
#